data_AF-A0A151I8H1-F1
#
_entry.id   AF-A0A151I8H1-F1
#
_cell.length_a   1.000
_cell.length_b   1.000
_cell.length_c   1.000
_cell.angle_alpha   90.00
_cell.angle_beta   90.00
_cell.angle_gamma   90.00
#
_symmetry.space_group_name_H-M   'P 1'
#
loop_
_entity.id
_entity.type
_entity.pdbx_description
1 polymer ?
#
loop_
_entity_poly.entity_id
_entity_poly.type
_entity_poly.pdbx_seq_one_letter_code
_entity_poly.pdbx_strand_id
1 'polypeptide(L)'
;IDNRLIYIDNRLIIYIDNRLIFDWFHKPIFSGRFLNFLSNHPLSQKRGTVFSLVDRAFLHYNILLDNDYPLNFIFNTINQRLKYLLKNKFIVNDQPTNTQNNSKSVSWLTVPFVPCHTEKFKRFHNNDIRVSFRSPNKMSKYVKAQKDSLSKDSRNNVVYKISCNDCVAPYVGQTSRQLKTRISEHSNHIKRNTTTRSVITEHRLQHGYDFRWNEVEILDKESNYRKRIVSEMINIKKQKNSLNLQTDTENLHETYIPLINKI
;
A
#
# COMPACT_ATOMS: atom_id res chain seq x y z
N ILE A 1 29.94 33.80 -14.47
CA ILE A 1 28.71 33.10 -14.92
C ILE A 1 29.04 31.63 -14.81
N ASP A 2 28.46 30.91 -13.85
CA ASP A 2 28.75 29.50 -13.69
C ASP A 2 28.26 28.74 -14.93
N ASN A 3 29.18 28.12 -15.67
CA ASN A 3 28.90 27.25 -16.84
C ASN A 3 28.22 25.93 -16.43
N ARG A 4 27.33 25.99 -15.45
CA ARG A 4 26.67 24.86 -14.79
C ARG A 4 25.17 25.03 -14.89
N LEU A 5 24.52 24.11 -15.60
CA LEU A 5 23.08 24.08 -15.72
C LEU A 5 22.53 22.80 -15.09
N ILE A 6 21.59 22.95 -14.15
CA ILE A 6 20.86 21.83 -13.58
C ILE A 6 19.63 21.59 -14.46
N TYR A 7 19.58 20.43 -15.11
CA TYR A 7 18.49 19.98 -15.94
C TYR A 7 17.77 18.80 -15.27
N ILE A 8 16.50 18.60 -15.64
CA ILE A 8 15.53 17.61 -15.12
C ILE A 8 16.19 16.35 -14.55
N ASP A 9 15.74 15.92 -13.36
CA ASP A 9 16.28 14.78 -12.61
C ASP A 9 17.78 14.91 -12.29
N ASN A 10 18.17 16.04 -11.69
CA ASN A 10 19.47 16.18 -11.06
C ASN A 10 20.66 16.06 -12.05
N ARG A 11 20.49 16.36 -13.34
CA ARG A 11 21.62 16.35 -14.29
C ARG A 11 22.33 17.69 -14.26
N LEU A 12 23.59 17.70 -13.85
CA LEU A 12 24.48 18.85 -13.98
C LEU A 12 25.13 18.78 -15.36
N ILE A 13 24.89 19.78 -16.18
CA ILE A 13 25.59 19.97 -17.45
C ILE A 13 26.66 21.03 -17.21
N ILE A 14 27.93 20.64 -17.33
CA ILE A 14 29.07 21.55 -17.22
C ILE A 14 29.66 21.76 -18.61
N TYR A 15 29.78 23.02 -19.03
CA TYR A 15 30.42 23.38 -20.28
C TYR A 15 31.87 23.82 -20.03
N ILE A 16 32.82 23.00 -20.45
CA ILE A 16 34.28 23.26 -20.33
C ILE A 16 34.91 22.94 -21.69
N ASP A 17 35.68 23.88 -22.25
CA ASP A 17 36.49 23.71 -23.47
C ASP A 17 35.75 23.06 -24.66
N ASN A 18 34.57 23.60 -25.00
CA ASN A 18 33.67 23.06 -26.05
C ASN A 18 33.19 21.61 -25.81
N ARG A 19 33.24 21.11 -24.57
CA ARG A 19 32.72 19.80 -24.18
C ARG A 19 31.58 19.96 -23.18
N LEU A 20 30.55 19.13 -23.37
CA LEU A 20 29.47 18.95 -22.41
C LEU A 20 29.83 17.79 -21.48
N ILE A 21 30.03 18.09 -20.21
CA ILE A 21 30.22 17.10 -19.15
C ILE A 21 28.89 16.94 -18.43
N PHE A 22 28.42 15.69 -18.33
CA PHE A 22 27.23 15.35 -17.57
C PHE A 22 27.65 14.79 -16.22
N ASP A 23 27.15 15.38 -15.16
CA ASP A 23 27.35 14.94 -13.78
C ASP A 23 26.00 14.81 -13.06
N TRP A 24 25.98 14.10 -11.93
CA TRP A 24 24.79 13.90 -11.12
C TRP A 24 24.75 14.90 -9.97
N PHE A 25 23.96 15.95 -10.14
CA PHE A 25 23.69 16.96 -9.13
C PHE A 25 22.93 16.37 -7.94
N HIS A 26 23.51 16.41 -6.76
CA HIS A 26 22.79 16.10 -5.52
C HIS A 26 22.49 17.38 -4.77
N LYS A 27 21.25 17.52 -4.30
CA LYS A 27 20.95 18.55 -3.29
C LYS A 27 21.83 18.28 -2.05
N PRO A 28 22.25 19.30 -1.29
CA PRO A 28 23.03 19.10 -0.06
C PRO A 28 22.37 18.17 0.96
N ILE A 29 21.04 18.06 0.92
CA ILE A 29 20.22 17.18 1.77
C ILE A 29 20.09 15.74 1.23
N PHE A 30 20.78 15.39 0.14
CA PHE A 30 20.74 14.05 -0.41
C PHE A 30 21.49 13.07 0.50
N SER A 31 20.79 12.03 0.94
CA SER A 31 21.33 11.08 1.91
C SER A 31 22.15 9.95 1.31
N GLY A 32 22.16 9.77 -0.02
CA GLY A 32 22.79 8.60 -0.66
C GLY A 32 22.12 7.25 -0.36
N ARG A 33 21.01 7.25 0.39
CA ARG A 33 20.36 6.01 0.84
C ARG A 33 19.40 5.47 -0.22
N PHE A 34 19.71 4.27 -0.70
CA PHE A 34 18.86 3.48 -1.58
C PHE A 34 18.27 2.29 -0.82
N LEU A 35 17.60 1.41 -1.56
CA LEU A 35 17.14 0.14 -1.01
C LEU A 35 18.35 -0.70 -0.60
N ASN A 36 18.63 -0.80 0.69
CA ASN A 36 19.75 -1.59 1.19
C ASN A 36 19.67 -3.07 0.74
N PHE A 37 20.80 -3.66 0.32
CA PHE A 37 20.83 -5.03 -0.21
C PHE A 37 20.53 -6.10 0.85
N LEU A 38 20.82 -5.84 2.12
CA LEU A 38 20.51 -6.76 3.23
C LEU A 38 19.05 -6.64 3.69
N SER A 39 18.32 -5.64 3.19
CA SER A 39 16.91 -5.48 3.54
C SER A 39 16.05 -6.65 3.07
N ASN A 40 14.94 -6.85 3.78
CA ASN A 40 13.97 -7.91 3.52
C ASN A 40 13.05 -7.58 2.32
N HIS A 41 13.65 -7.49 1.14
CA HIS A 41 12.99 -7.21 -0.13
C HIS A 41 13.37 -8.29 -1.16
N PRO A 42 12.45 -8.62 -2.09
CA PRO A 42 12.74 -9.59 -3.14
C PRO A 42 13.87 -9.11 -4.04
N LEU A 43 14.66 -10.04 -4.58
CA LEU A 43 15.78 -9.74 -5.48
C LEU A 43 15.34 -8.92 -6.71
N SER A 44 14.11 -9.08 -7.18
CA SER A 44 13.57 -8.30 -8.30
C SER A 44 13.54 -6.79 -8.00
N GLN A 45 13.18 -6.40 -6.76
CA GLN A 45 13.20 -4.99 -6.35
C GLN A 45 14.63 -4.48 -6.19
N LYS A 46 15.55 -5.31 -5.65
CA LYS A 46 16.98 -4.96 -5.56
C LYS A 46 17.59 -4.75 -6.94
N ARG A 47 17.27 -5.61 -7.92
CA ARG A 47 17.65 -5.39 -9.34
C ARG A 47 17.01 -4.13 -9.91
N GLY A 48 15.75 -3.86 -9.58
CA GLY A 48 15.04 -2.65 -9.98
C GLY A 48 15.75 -1.37 -9.57
N THR A 49 16.35 -1.33 -8.37
CA THR A 49 17.20 -0.21 -7.93
C THR A 49 18.39 0.00 -8.87
N VAL A 50 19.12 -1.08 -9.22
CA VAL A 50 20.24 -1.00 -10.16
C VAL A 50 19.76 -0.57 -11.55
N PHE A 51 18.67 -1.16 -12.05
CA PHE A 51 18.08 -0.79 -13.35
C PHE A 51 17.72 0.70 -13.40
N SER A 52 17.13 1.24 -12.32
CA SER A 52 16.77 2.65 -12.26
C SER A 52 17.97 3.61 -12.35
N LEU A 53 19.13 3.19 -11.86
CA LEU A 53 20.38 3.94 -11.98
C LEU A 53 20.94 3.85 -13.41
N VAL A 54 20.97 2.64 -13.98
CA VAL A 54 21.41 2.39 -15.37
C VAL A 54 20.55 3.18 -16.36
N ASP A 55 19.23 3.14 -16.22
CA ASP A 55 18.29 3.81 -17.13
C ASP A 55 18.43 5.33 -17.11
N ARG A 56 18.84 5.89 -15.97
CA ARG A 56 19.15 7.33 -15.84
C ARG A 56 20.53 7.71 -16.39
N ALA A 57 21.27 6.73 -16.91
CA ALA A 57 22.68 6.84 -17.32
C ALA A 57 23.63 7.20 -16.17
N PHE A 58 23.26 6.87 -14.93
CA PHE A 58 24.10 7.09 -13.75
C PHE A 58 24.69 5.76 -13.27
N LEU A 59 25.95 5.51 -13.62
CA LEU A 59 26.71 4.32 -13.22
C LEU A 59 27.60 4.61 -12.01
N HIS A 60 27.00 5.09 -10.91
CA HIS A 60 27.71 5.30 -9.64
C HIS A 60 27.67 4.02 -8.81
N TYR A 61 28.59 3.09 -9.08
CA TYR A 61 28.67 1.83 -8.32
C TYR A 61 28.99 2.05 -6.83
N ASN A 62 29.70 3.13 -6.48
CA ASN A 62 29.98 3.52 -5.10
C ASN A 62 28.70 3.63 -4.26
N ILE A 63 27.66 4.26 -4.80
CA ILE A 63 26.38 4.42 -4.09
C ILE A 63 25.71 3.06 -3.85
N LEU A 64 25.86 2.11 -4.77
CA LEU A 64 25.34 0.75 -4.57
C LEU A 64 26.18 -0.02 -3.52
N LEU A 65 27.50 0.17 -3.51
CA LEU A 65 28.39 -0.40 -2.49
C LEU A 65 28.07 0.13 -1.09
N ASP A 66 27.84 1.44 -0.96
CA ASP A 66 27.42 2.08 0.29
C ASP A 66 26.06 1.58 0.80
N ASN A 67 25.29 0.90 -0.07
CA ASN A 67 24.02 0.25 0.25
C ASN A 67 24.13 -1.29 0.29
N ASP A 68 25.33 -1.83 0.51
CA ASP A 68 25.67 -3.25 0.69
C ASP A 68 25.46 -4.16 -0.53
N TYR A 69 25.37 -3.61 -1.75
CA TYR A 69 25.24 -4.44 -2.94
C TYR A 69 26.56 -5.15 -3.28
N PRO A 70 26.57 -6.49 -3.45
CA PRO A 70 27.76 -7.20 -3.87
C PRO A 70 28.19 -6.80 -5.29
N LEU A 71 29.48 -6.58 -5.53
CA LEU A 71 30.03 -6.20 -6.84
C LEU A 71 29.56 -7.13 -7.97
N ASN A 72 29.65 -8.45 -7.75
CA ASN A 72 29.20 -9.44 -8.74
C ASN A 72 27.70 -9.25 -9.09
N PHE A 73 26.86 -8.95 -8.08
CA PHE A 73 25.44 -8.69 -8.31
C PHE A 73 25.23 -7.41 -9.12
N ILE A 74 25.97 -6.34 -8.81
CA ILE A 74 25.89 -5.05 -9.51
C ILE A 74 26.23 -5.25 -10.99
N PHE A 75 27.42 -5.79 -11.30
CA PHE A 75 27.87 -5.95 -12.68
C PHE A 75 26.98 -6.89 -13.49
N ASN A 76 26.56 -8.02 -12.92
CA ASN A 76 25.64 -8.93 -13.60
C ASN A 76 24.31 -8.26 -13.93
N THR A 77 23.77 -7.46 -12.99
CA THR A 77 22.50 -6.75 -13.19
C THR A 77 22.63 -5.63 -14.21
N ILE A 78 23.73 -4.87 -14.20
CA ILE A 78 24.02 -3.83 -15.21
C ILE A 78 24.10 -4.48 -16.60
N ASN A 79 24.91 -5.52 -16.74
CA ASN A 79 25.07 -6.23 -18.02
C ASN A 79 23.75 -6.79 -18.54
N GLN A 80 22.92 -7.35 -17.65
CA GLN A 80 21.58 -7.80 -18.01
C GLN A 80 20.71 -6.65 -18.54
N ARG A 81 20.73 -5.49 -17.89
CA ARG A 81 19.93 -4.32 -18.30
C ARG A 81 20.41 -3.76 -19.63
N LEU A 82 21.71 -3.61 -19.80
CA LEU A 82 22.30 -3.10 -21.05
C LEU A 82 21.97 -4.01 -22.23
N LYS A 83 22.11 -5.34 -22.07
CA LYS A 83 21.71 -6.31 -23.10
C LYS A 83 20.24 -6.16 -23.50
N TYR A 84 19.36 -5.96 -22.52
CA TYR A 84 17.93 -5.75 -22.78
C TYR A 84 17.66 -4.44 -23.55
N LEU A 85 18.27 -3.33 -23.12
CA LEU A 85 18.12 -2.03 -23.77
C LEU A 85 18.64 -2.04 -25.21
N LEU A 86 19.80 -2.67 -25.43
CA LEU A 86 20.38 -2.83 -26.77
C LEU A 86 19.48 -3.69 -27.65
N LYS A 87 19.05 -4.87 -27.16
CA LYS A 87 18.18 -5.79 -27.92
C LYS A 87 16.87 -5.13 -28.34
N ASN A 88 16.22 -4.38 -27.44
CA ASN A 88 14.99 -3.66 -27.78
C ASN A 88 15.21 -2.56 -28.82
N LYS A 89 16.38 -1.92 -28.83
CA LYS A 89 16.74 -0.91 -29.85
C LYS A 89 16.82 -1.53 -31.26
N PHE A 90 17.23 -2.79 -31.36
CA PHE A 90 17.30 -3.51 -32.65
C PHE A 90 15.95 -4.11 -33.08
N ILE A 91 15.08 -4.51 -32.14
CA ILE A 91 13.76 -5.09 -32.45
C ILE A 91 12.75 -4.05 -32.94
N VAL A 92 12.85 -2.79 -32.48
CA VAL A 92 11.94 -1.70 -32.92
C VAL A 92 12.07 -1.37 -34.42
N ASN A 93 13.13 -1.85 -35.08
CA ASN A 93 13.34 -1.66 -36.51
C ASN A 93 12.74 -2.76 -37.39
N ASP A 94 12.21 -3.85 -36.82
CA ASP A 94 11.48 -4.86 -37.58
C ASP A 94 9.97 -4.60 -37.51
N GLN A 95 9.35 -4.65 -38.70
CA GLN A 95 7.97 -4.31 -39.05
C GLN A 95 6.90 -4.71 -38.00
N PRO A 96 5.79 -3.96 -37.89
CA PRO A 96 4.72 -4.28 -36.96
C PRO A 96 4.06 -5.60 -37.38
N THR A 97 4.39 -6.68 -36.68
CA THR A 97 3.63 -7.92 -36.80
C THR A 97 2.26 -7.68 -36.18
N ASN A 98 1.28 -7.57 -37.06
CA ASN A 98 -0.12 -7.35 -36.75
C ASN A 98 -0.71 -8.62 -36.12
N THR A 99 -0.28 -8.98 -34.91
CA THR A 99 -0.88 -10.06 -34.15
C THR A 99 -1.99 -9.44 -33.31
N GLN A 100 -3.23 -9.55 -33.78
CA GLN A 100 -4.42 -9.38 -32.95
C GLN A 100 -4.41 -10.47 -31.87
N ASN A 101 -3.64 -10.23 -30.81
CA ASN A 101 -3.63 -11.08 -29.65
C ASN A 101 -4.91 -10.78 -28.87
N ASN A 102 -5.87 -11.71 -28.94
CA ASN A 102 -6.94 -11.87 -27.96
C ASN A 102 -6.31 -12.24 -26.60
N SER A 103 -5.54 -11.32 -26.01
CA SER A 103 -4.83 -11.56 -24.77
C SER A 103 -5.85 -11.59 -23.64
N LYS A 104 -6.16 -12.80 -23.15
CA LYS A 104 -6.93 -12.98 -21.91
C LYS A 104 -6.32 -12.11 -20.81
N SER A 105 -7.19 -11.41 -20.07
CA SER A 105 -6.81 -10.60 -18.91
C SER A 105 -6.10 -11.47 -17.87
N VAL A 106 -4.83 -11.19 -17.61
CA VAL A 106 -4.03 -11.90 -16.61
C VAL A 106 -4.34 -11.35 -15.21
N SER A 107 -4.71 -12.23 -14.29
CA SER A 107 -4.96 -11.87 -12.88
C SER A 107 -3.64 -11.76 -12.11
N TRP A 108 -3.59 -10.87 -11.11
CA TRP A 108 -2.40 -10.66 -10.28
C TRP A 108 -2.64 -11.03 -8.82
N LEU A 109 -1.85 -11.96 -8.31
CA LEU A 109 -1.78 -12.30 -6.90
C LEU A 109 -0.58 -11.59 -6.27
N THR A 110 -0.84 -10.57 -5.46
CA THR A 110 0.22 -9.83 -4.73
C THR A 110 0.36 -10.35 -3.31
N VAL A 111 1.53 -10.90 -2.98
CA VAL A 111 1.82 -11.51 -1.66
C VAL A 111 2.83 -10.65 -0.90
N PRO A 112 2.68 -10.42 0.43
CA PRO A 112 3.74 -9.81 1.22
C PRO A 112 5.01 -10.66 1.15
N PHE A 113 6.18 -10.06 0.96
CA PHE A 113 7.45 -10.79 0.87
C PHE A 113 7.93 -11.20 2.27
N VAL A 114 8.13 -12.50 2.45
CA VAL A 114 8.73 -13.15 3.61
C VAL A 114 9.73 -14.17 3.08
N PRO A 115 11.04 -14.01 3.38
CA PRO A 115 12.10 -14.88 2.86
C PRO A 115 11.78 -16.34 3.11
N CYS A 116 12.15 -17.18 2.15
CA CYS A 116 11.93 -18.65 2.13
C CYS A 116 10.46 -19.10 2.06
N HIS A 117 9.53 -18.33 2.62
CA HIS A 117 8.12 -18.70 2.72
C HIS A 117 7.36 -18.27 1.49
N THR A 118 7.40 -16.97 1.17
CA THR A 118 6.55 -16.42 0.12
C THR A 118 7.06 -16.76 -1.26
N GLU A 119 8.34 -17.13 -1.38
CA GLU A 119 8.90 -17.61 -2.64
C GLU A 119 8.22 -18.89 -3.15
N LYS A 120 7.68 -19.73 -2.25
CA LYS A 120 6.90 -20.91 -2.63
C LYS A 120 5.66 -20.57 -3.45
N PHE A 121 5.14 -19.34 -3.35
CA PHE A 121 4.01 -18.89 -4.16
C PHE A 121 4.38 -18.71 -5.63
N LYS A 122 5.68 -18.67 -6.00
CA LYS A 122 6.09 -18.65 -7.42
C LYS A 122 5.54 -19.86 -8.19
N ARG A 123 5.25 -20.99 -7.53
CA ARG A 123 4.61 -22.16 -8.15
C ARG A 123 3.23 -21.88 -8.75
N PHE A 124 2.54 -20.83 -8.28
CA PHE A 124 1.24 -20.41 -8.79
C PHE A 124 1.36 -19.43 -9.97
N HIS A 125 2.58 -19.10 -10.40
CA HIS A 125 2.81 -18.24 -11.54
C HIS A 125 2.56 -19.03 -12.83
N ASN A 126 1.47 -18.73 -13.53
CA ASN A 126 1.09 -19.34 -14.80
C ASN A 126 0.55 -18.26 -15.77
N ASN A 127 0.00 -18.68 -16.91
CA ASN A 127 -0.50 -17.75 -17.92
C ASN A 127 -1.73 -16.94 -17.46
N ASP A 128 -2.52 -17.48 -16.53
CA ASP A 128 -3.76 -16.87 -16.04
C ASP A 128 -3.55 -16.03 -14.77
N ILE A 129 -2.61 -16.43 -13.92
CA ILE A 129 -2.30 -15.83 -12.62
C ILE A 129 -0.81 -15.51 -12.53
N ARG A 130 -0.50 -14.24 -12.38
CA ARG A 130 0.85 -13.75 -12.10
C ARG A 130 1.01 -13.47 -10.62
N VAL A 131 2.06 -14.03 -10.04
CA VAL A 131 2.44 -13.77 -8.65
C VAL A 131 3.44 -12.62 -8.57
N SER A 132 3.12 -11.62 -7.74
CA SER A 132 4.01 -10.50 -7.42
C SER A 132 4.24 -10.41 -5.91
N PHE A 133 5.38 -9.83 -5.53
CA PHE A 133 5.78 -9.69 -4.14
C PHE A 133 5.81 -8.22 -3.74
N ARG A 134 5.16 -7.90 -2.61
CA ARG A 134 5.19 -6.56 -2.01
C ARG A 134 5.95 -6.60 -0.69
N SER A 135 6.79 -5.60 -0.44
CA SER A 135 7.45 -5.50 0.86
C SER A 135 6.56 -4.74 1.84
N PRO A 136 6.24 -5.30 3.03
CA PRO A 136 5.31 -4.67 3.97
C PRO A 136 5.92 -3.44 4.66
N ASN A 137 7.23 -3.45 4.90
CA ASN A 137 7.95 -2.37 5.58
C ASN A 137 8.39 -1.30 4.58
N LYS A 138 7.49 -0.38 4.24
CA LYS A 138 7.82 0.78 3.40
C LYS A 138 8.46 1.90 4.22
N MET A 139 9.38 2.64 3.63
CA MET A 139 10.00 3.82 4.25
C MET A 139 8.97 4.84 4.71
N SER A 140 7.84 4.97 4.02
CA SER A 140 6.72 5.85 4.41
C SER A 140 6.13 5.56 5.80
N LYS A 141 6.40 4.37 6.36
CA LYS A 141 6.02 4.02 7.74
C LYS A 141 6.86 4.78 8.76
N TYR A 142 8.15 4.98 8.47
CA TYR A 142 9.13 5.59 9.37
C TYR A 142 9.34 7.07 9.04
N VAL A 143 9.45 7.38 7.74
CA VAL A 143 9.60 8.73 7.22
C VAL A 143 8.24 9.18 6.69
N LYS A 144 7.47 9.81 7.57
CA LYS A 144 6.22 10.45 7.18
C LYS A 144 6.54 11.82 6.59
N ALA A 145 5.76 12.25 5.61
CA ALA A 145 5.70 13.68 5.32
C ALA A 145 5.30 14.38 6.63
N GLN A 146 6.08 15.37 7.07
CA GLN A 146 5.81 16.17 8.27
C GLN A 146 4.58 17.06 8.04
N LYS A 147 3.42 16.44 7.85
CA LYS A 147 2.13 17.09 7.77
C LYS A 147 1.45 17.00 9.12
N ASP A 148 0.61 17.98 9.42
CA ASP A 148 -0.18 17.99 10.65
C ASP A 148 -1.07 16.74 10.74
N SER A 149 -1.12 16.15 11.93
CA SER A 149 -1.99 15.01 12.18
C SER A 149 -3.44 15.47 12.17
N LEU A 150 -4.27 14.80 11.37
CA LEU A 150 -5.71 14.99 11.44
C LEU A 150 -6.26 14.56 12.81
N SER A 151 -7.20 15.35 13.34
CA SER A 151 -8.01 14.98 14.50
C SER A 151 -8.77 13.68 14.23
N LYS A 152 -9.07 12.93 15.29
CA LYS A 152 -9.73 11.62 15.23
C LYS A 152 -11.01 11.66 14.38
N ASP A 153 -11.85 12.66 14.59
CA ASP A 153 -13.17 12.77 13.96
C ASP A 153 -13.11 13.19 12.49
N SER A 154 -11.99 13.81 12.07
CA SER A 154 -11.73 14.21 10.70
C SER A 154 -11.11 13.09 9.85
N ARG A 155 -10.83 11.92 10.46
CA ARG A 155 -10.29 10.77 9.73
C ARG A 155 -11.37 10.14 8.87
N ASN A 156 -10.95 9.63 7.71
CA ASN A 156 -11.78 8.93 6.74
C ASN A 156 -11.25 7.52 6.48
N ASN A 157 -12.07 6.69 5.83
CA ASN A 157 -11.72 5.31 5.48
C ASN A 157 -11.38 4.46 6.72
N VAL A 158 -12.20 4.58 7.76
CA VAL A 158 -11.98 3.95 9.05
C VAL A 158 -13.04 2.89 9.35
N VAL A 159 -12.64 1.87 10.10
CA VAL A 159 -13.53 0.98 10.85
C VAL A 159 -13.58 1.52 12.28
N TYR A 160 -14.78 1.74 12.79
CA TYR A 160 -15.02 2.37 14.08
C TYR A 160 -15.95 1.53 14.94
N LYS A 161 -15.92 1.78 16.25
CA LYS A 161 -16.73 1.12 17.26
C LYS A 161 -17.44 2.16 18.13
N ILE A 162 -18.74 1.99 18.27
CA ILE A 162 -19.59 2.79 19.16
C ILE A 162 -20.04 1.88 20.30
N SER A 163 -19.66 2.23 21.54
CA SER A 163 -20.06 1.48 22.73
C SER A 163 -21.39 2.00 23.29
N CYS A 164 -22.24 1.10 23.76
CA CYS A 164 -23.40 1.44 24.58
C CYS A 164 -22.93 1.88 25.99
N ASN A 165 -23.63 2.84 26.61
CA ASN A 165 -23.32 3.29 27.96
C ASN A 165 -23.71 2.26 29.03
N ASP A 166 -24.83 1.60 28.79
CA ASP A 166 -25.55 0.87 29.83
C ASP A 166 -25.42 -0.66 29.69
N CYS A 167 -24.88 -1.15 28.56
CA CYS A 167 -24.65 -2.57 28.36
C CYS A 167 -23.38 -2.89 27.56
N VAL A 168 -22.93 -4.13 27.65
CA VAL A 168 -21.75 -4.64 26.92
C VAL A 168 -22.18 -5.08 25.53
N ALA A 169 -22.70 -4.16 24.72
CA ALA A 169 -23.12 -4.42 23.34
C ALA A 169 -22.61 -3.31 22.40
N PRO A 170 -21.37 -3.41 21.88
CA PRO A 170 -20.84 -2.43 20.94
C PRO A 170 -21.40 -2.63 19.53
N TYR A 171 -21.49 -1.54 18.77
CA TYR A 171 -21.71 -1.56 17.33
C TYR A 171 -20.39 -1.27 16.61
N VAL A 172 -20.07 -2.07 15.58
CA VAL A 172 -18.92 -1.83 14.70
C VAL A 172 -19.42 -1.48 13.30
N GLY A 173 -18.83 -0.45 12.71
CA GLY A 173 -19.17 -0.04 11.35
C GLY A 173 -17.97 0.52 10.60
N GLN A 174 -18.09 0.67 9.28
CA GLN A 174 -17.09 1.37 8.46
C GLN A 174 -17.63 2.66 7.83
N THR A 175 -16.70 3.54 7.44
CA THR A 175 -17.03 4.71 6.61
C THR A 175 -15.90 5.08 5.66
N SER A 176 -16.24 5.43 4.42
CA SER A 176 -15.33 6.12 3.48
C SER A 176 -15.22 7.63 3.75
N ARG A 177 -16.22 8.20 4.42
CA ARG A 177 -16.34 9.65 4.73
C ARG A 177 -15.63 9.96 6.05
N GLN A 178 -15.68 11.24 6.46
CA GLN A 178 -15.20 11.64 7.78
C GLN A 178 -16.01 10.95 8.88
N LEU A 179 -15.32 10.51 9.94
CA LEU A 179 -15.92 9.80 11.06
C LEU A 179 -17.03 10.64 11.72
N LYS A 180 -16.81 11.94 11.95
CA LYS A 180 -17.84 12.84 12.51
C LYS A 180 -19.15 12.78 11.74
N THR A 181 -19.07 12.81 10.40
CA THR A 181 -20.26 12.81 9.56
C THR A 181 -21.05 11.52 9.76
N ARG A 182 -20.36 10.38 9.83
CA ARG A 182 -21.02 9.09 10.03
C ARG A 182 -21.66 8.96 11.43
N ILE A 183 -20.98 9.45 12.46
CA ILE A 183 -21.51 9.47 13.83
C ILE A 183 -22.76 10.36 13.89
N SER A 184 -22.73 11.55 13.29
CA SER A 184 -23.88 12.45 13.22
C SER A 184 -25.05 11.86 12.44
N GLU A 185 -24.79 11.10 11.37
CA GLU A 185 -25.84 10.36 10.64
C GLU A 185 -26.54 9.38 11.58
N HIS A 186 -25.80 8.56 12.34
CA HIS A 186 -26.38 7.61 13.29
C HIS A 186 -27.17 8.28 14.41
N SER A 187 -26.62 9.34 15.03
CA SER A 187 -27.29 10.04 16.12
C SER A 187 -28.54 10.79 15.65
N ASN A 188 -28.52 11.35 14.44
CA ASN A 188 -29.70 11.98 13.85
C ASN A 188 -30.75 10.96 13.40
N HIS A 189 -30.33 9.76 12.97
CA HIS A 189 -31.25 8.70 12.57
C HIS A 189 -32.17 8.26 13.72
N ILE A 190 -31.66 8.26 14.95
CA ILE A 190 -32.45 7.96 16.15
C ILE A 190 -33.61 8.93 16.34
N LYS A 191 -33.41 10.21 16.02
CA LYS A 191 -34.42 11.25 16.16
C LYS A 191 -35.51 11.18 15.09
N ARG A 192 -35.27 10.44 14.00
CA ARG A 192 -36.20 10.34 12.87
C ARG A 192 -37.15 9.17 13.10
N ASN A 193 -38.45 9.42 13.05
CA ASN A 193 -39.47 8.36 13.09
C ASN A 193 -39.57 7.68 11.71
N THR A 194 -38.56 6.87 11.40
CA THR A 194 -38.42 6.14 10.13
C THR A 194 -38.90 4.70 10.27
N THR A 195 -39.49 4.16 9.20
CA THR A 195 -39.94 2.77 9.12
C THR A 195 -38.76 1.79 9.10
N THR A 196 -37.63 2.18 8.50
CA THR A 196 -36.40 1.37 8.44
C THR A 196 -35.41 1.80 9.50
N ARG A 197 -35.43 1.13 10.65
CA ARG A 197 -34.55 1.46 11.79
C ARG A 197 -33.18 0.81 11.67
N SER A 198 -32.14 1.55 12.05
CA SER A 198 -30.79 0.97 12.20
C SER A 198 -30.72 0.13 13.47
N VAL A 199 -29.80 -0.86 13.53
CA VAL A 199 -29.59 -1.68 14.74
C VAL A 199 -29.29 -0.84 15.99
N ILE A 200 -28.59 0.29 15.82
CA ILE A 200 -28.31 1.25 16.90
C ILE A 200 -29.61 1.92 17.38
N THR A 201 -30.46 2.33 16.44
CA THR A 201 -31.76 2.96 16.73
C THR A 201 -32.69 1.97 17.42
N GLU A 202 -32.75 0.73 16.94
CA GLU A 202 -33.60 -0.32 17.50
C GLU A 202 -33.17 -0.66 18.93
N HIS A 203 -31.87 -0.88 19.18
CA HIS A 203 -31.34 -1.14 20.52
C HIS A 203 -31.70 -0.03 21.52
N ARG A 204 -31.56 1.23 21.11
CA ARG A 204 -31.93 2.38 21.96
C ARG A 204 -33.43 2.42 22.24
N LEU A 205 -34.28 2.15 21.25
CA LEU A 205 -35.73 2.18 21.44
C LEU A 205 -36.23 1.01 22.31
N GLN A 206 -35.61 -0.17 22.20
CA GLN A 206 -35.98 -1.35 22.97
C GLN A 206 -35.58 -1.26 24.44
N HIS A 207 -34.38 -0.73 24.74
CA HIS A 207 -33.84 -0.72 26.09
C HIS A 207 -33.81 0.66 26.77
N GLY A 208 -34.01 1.74 26.02
CA GLY A 208 -33.86 3.12 26.51
C GLY A 208 -32.41 3.57 26.72
N TYR A 209 -31.43 2.72 26.39
CA TYR A 209 -30.00 3.00 26.57
C TYR A 209 -29.45 3.95 25.51
N ASP A 210 -28.40 4.71 25.87
CA ASP A 210 -27.72 5.62 24.93
C ASP A 210 -26.28 5.17 24.64
N PHE A 211 -25.71 5.70 23.57
CA PHE A 211 -24.38 5.39 23.09
C PHE A 211 -23.37 6.49 23.42
N ARG A 212 -22.10 6.09 23.49
CA ARG A 212 -20.97 7.00 23.69
C ARG A 212 -20.57 7.72 22.39
N TRP A 213 -21.39 8.68 21.97
CA TRP A 213 -21.18 9.42 20.72
C TRP A 213 -19.85 10.18 20.64
N ASN A 214 -19.30 10.61 21.78
CA ASN A 214 -18.04 11.35 21.85
C ASN A 214 -16.80 10.45 22.05
N GLU A 215 -16.98 9.18 22.40
CA GLU A 215 -15.88 8.24 22.70
C GLU A 215 -15.72 7.14 21.65
N VAL A 216 -16.15 7.39 20.40
CA VAL A 216 -16.11 6.39 19.33
C VAL A 216 -14.68 5.93 19.04
N GLU A 217 -14.37 4.65 19.16
CA GLU A 217 -13.03 4.11 18.92
C GLU A 217 -12.78 3.88 17.42
N ILE A 218 -11.56 4.16 16.94
CA ILE A 218 -11.14 3.75 15.58
C ILE A 218 -10.38 2.44 15.74
N LEU A 219 -10.93 1.36 15.18
CA LEU A 219 -10.35 0.02 15.23
C LEU A 219 -9.32 -0.22 14.12
N ASP A 220 -9.58 0.30 12.92
CA ASP A 220 -8.68 0.16 11.78
C ASP A 220 -8.84 1.30 10.76
N LYS A 221 -7.87 1.46 9.86
CA LYS A 221 -7.89 2.41 8.74
C LYS A 221 -7.47 1.73 7.44
N GLU A 222 -8.42 1.57 6.52
CA GLU A 222 -8.19 0.96 5.21
C GLU A 222 -8.91 1.75 4.11
N SER A 223 -8.10 2.32 3.21
CA SER A 223 -8.55 3.10 2.06
C SER A 223 -9.31 2.27 1.02
N ASN A 224 -8.92 1.02 0.82
CA ASN A 224 -9.54 0.15 -0.17
C ASN A 224 -10.87 -0.40 0.37
N TYR A 225 -11.97 -0.09 -0.32
CA TYR A 225 -13.31 -0.47 0.10
C TYR A 225 -13.46 -1.97 0.40
N ARG A 226 -13.00 -2.85 -0.50
CA ARG A 226 -13.14 -4.31 -0.33
C ARG A 226 -12.36 -4.82 0.88
N LYS A 227 -11.15 -4.31 1.08
CA LYS A 227 -10.35 -4.65 2.27
C LYS A 227 -10.96 -4.09 3.55
N ARG A 228 -11.57 -2.91 3.48
CA ARG A 228 -12.25 -2.29 4.62
C ARG A 228 -13.49 -3.08 5.04
N ILE A 229 -14.25 -3.64 4.10
CA ILE A 229 -15.35 -4.58 4.41
C ILE A 229 -14.83 -5.79 5.18
N VAL A 230 -13.75 -6.42 4.70
CA VAL A 230 -13.14 -7.56 5.41
C VAL A 230 -12.64 -7.15 6.80
N SER A 231 -12.04 -5.97 6.93
CA SER A 231 -11.61 -5.42 8.23
C SER A 231 -12.79 -5.19 9.18
N GLU A 232 -13.91 -4.65 8.68
CA GLU A 232 -15.15 -4.50 9.44
C GLU A 232 -15.65 -5.87 9.95
N MET A 233 -15.75 -6.87 9.06
CA MET A 233 -16.19 -8.23 9.41
C MET A 233 -15.32 -8.86 10.52
N ILE A 234 -14.00 -8.75 10.39
CA ILE A 234 -13.05 -9.24 11.39
C ILE A 234 -13.28 -8.53 12.73
N ASN A 235 -13.43 -7.20 12.71
CA ASN A 235 -13.64 -6.41 13.92
C ASN A 235 -15.00 -6.66 14.57
N ILE A 236 -16.04 -6.99 13.80
CA ILE A 236 -17.34 -7.44 14.31
C ILE A 236 -17.17 -8.78 15.05
N LYS A 237 -16.52 -9.77 14.42
CA LYS A 237 -16.32 -11.10 15.03
C LYS A 237 -15.42 -11.09 16.27
N LYS A 238 -14.56 -10.09 16.42
CA LYS A 238 -13.76 -9.88 17.64
C LYS A 238 -14.61 -9.41 18.84
N GLN A 239 -15.82 -8.88 18.61
CA GLN A 239 -16.69 -8.47 19.70
C GLN A 239 -17.47 -9.65 20.25
N LYS A 240 -17.60 -9.75 21.58
CA LYS A 240 -18.36 -10.84 22.23
C LYS A 240 -19.87 -10.75 22.00
N ASN A 241 -20.42 -9.53 22.07
CA ASN A 241 -21.86 -9.25 22.03
C ASN A 241 -22.14 -8.11 21.02
N SER A 242 -21.70 -8.25 19.78
CA SER A 242 -21.88 -7.19 18.78
C SER A 242 -23.37 -6.93 18.50
N LEU A 243 -23.75 -5.65 18.33
CA LEU A 243 -25.08 -5.26 17.85
C LEU A 243 -25.28 -5.48 16.34
N ASN A 244 -24.20 -5.77 15.61
CA ASN A 244 -24.24 -6.05 14.18
C ASN A 244 -25.08 -7.29 13.85
N LEU A 245 -25.67 -7.31 12.66
CA LEU A 245 -26.42 -8.47 12.18
C LEU A 245 -25.46 -9.58 11.76
N GLN A 246 -25.89 -10.84 11.87
CA GLN A 246 -25.06 -11.97 11.41
C GLN A 246 -24.73 -11.87 9.92
N THR A 247 -25.68 -11.34 9.13
CA THR A 247 -25.55 -11.02 7.70
C THR A 247 -24.36 -10.12 7.39
N ASP A 248 -23.96 -9.25 8.33
CA ASP A 248 -22.83 -8.33 8.15
C ASP A 248 -21.49 -9.08 8.05
N THR A 249 -21.45 -10.37 8.44
CA THR A 249 -20.24 -11.19 8.47
C THR A 249 -20.28 -12.43 7.57
N GLU A 250 -21.32 -12.62 6.77
CA GLU A 250 -21.53 -13.84 5.95
C GLU A 250 -20.42 -14.10 4.94
N ASN A 251 -19.82 -13.04 4.38
CA ASN A 251 -18.75 -13.18 3.40
C ASN A 251 -17.38 -13.54 4.01
N LEU A 252 -17.29 -13.67 5.33
CA LEU A 252 -16.07 -14.07 6.02
C LEU A 252 -16.06 -15.59 6.21
N HIS A 253 -15.19 -16.27 5.48
CA HIS A 253 -15.08 -17.74 5.53
C HIS A 253 -14.73 -18.25 6.94
N GLU A 254 -15.36 -19.34 7.36
CA GLU A 254 -15.24 -19.87 8.73
C GLU A 254 -13.82 -20.30 9.12
N THR A 255 -12.98 -20.64 8.14
CA THR A 255 -11.56 -20.97 8.35
C THR A 255 -10.77 -19.84 9.02
N TYR A 256 -11.24 -18.60 8.94
CA TYR A 256 -10.61 -17.46 9.61
C TYR A 256 -11.00 -17.34 11.10
N ILE A 257 -12.10 -17.97 11.53
CA ILE A 257 -12.61 -17.83 12.91
C ILE A 257 -11.59 -18.28 13.98
N PRO A 258 -10.93 -19.45 13.85
CA PRO A 258 -9.93 -19.87 14.84
C PRO A 258 -8.73 -18.91 14.92
N LEU A 259 -8.38 -18.25 13.82
CA LEU A 259 -7.30 -17.26 13.80
C LEU A 259 -7.74 -15.96 14.46
N ILE A 260 -8.97 -15.52 14.23
CA ILE A 260 -9.52 -14.30 14.83
C ILE A 260 -9.64 -14.46 16.35
N ASN A 261 -10.09 -15.63 16.83
CA ASN A 261 -10.24 -15.91 18.26
C ASN A 261 -8.91 -15.99 19.02
N LYS A 262 -7.78 -16.16 18.31
CA LYS A 262 -6.44 -16.19 18.92
C LYS A 262 -5.81 -14.80 19.10
N ILE A 263 -6.37 -13.76 18.48
CA ILE A 263 -5.83 -12.40 18.43
C ILE A 263 -6.72 -11.46 19.23
#